data_AF-A0A0R2TFI0-F1
#
_entry.id   AF-A0A0R2TFI0-F1
#
_cell.length_a   1.000
_cell.length_b   1.000
_cell.length_c   1.000
_cell.angle_alpha   90.00
_cell.angle_beta   90.00
_cell.angle_gamma   90.00
#
_symmetry.space_group_name_H-M   'P 1'
#
loop_
_entity.id
_entity.type
_entity.pdbx_description
1 polymer ?
#
loop_
_entity_poly.entity_id
_entity_poly.type
_entity_poly.pdbx_seq_one_letter_code
_entity_poly.pdbx_strand_id
1 'polypeptide(L)'
;MPLVTSADLVQMSDMTRRLGGACAVMGAKRMPPAGFSRAHFYALLALSGDQGAGALLREFGDESLIAFDPQRLIDIDVEADLFALRAYKSQSGL
;
A
#
# COMPACT_ATOMS: atom_id res chain seq x y z
N MET A 1 -3.69 -3.69 6.99
CA MET A 1 -4.32 -4.12 5.72
C MET A 1 -4.35 -5.64 5.50
N PRO A 2 -5.26 -6.38 6.15
CA PRO A 2 -5.29 -7.85 6.08
C PRO A 2 -5.93 -8.43 4.80
N LEU A 3 -6.54 -7.59 3.96
CA LEU A 3 -7.26 -8.02 2.76
C LEU A 3 -6.46 -7.85 1.45
N VAL A 4 -5.21 -7.39 1.56
CA VAL A 4 -4.27 -7.35 0.43
C VAL A 4 -4.01 -8.78 -0.03
N THR A 5 -4.20 -9.04 -1.32
CA THR A 5 -4.05 -10.38 -1.90
C THR A 5 -2.63 -10.64 -2.39
N SER A 6 -2.28 -11.91 -2.62
CA SER A 6 -1.03 -12.27 -3.27
C SER A 6 -0.90 -11.66 -4.68
N ALA A 7 -2.00 -11.55 -5.42
CA ALA A 7 -2.02 -10.91 -6.73
C ALA A 7 -1.64 -9.42 -6.65
N ASP A 8 -2.11 -8.70 -5.62
CA ASP A 8 -1.76 -7.30 -5.39
C ASP A 8 -0.26 -7.15 -5.08
N LEU A 9 0.29 -8.06 -4.27
CA LEU A 9 1.73 -8.06 -3.95
C LEU A 9 2.60 -8.39 -5.16
N VAL A 10 2.16 -9.30 -6.03
CA VAL A 10 2.86 -9.60 -7.30
C VAL A 10 2.86 -8.37 -8.20
N GLN A 11 1.70 -7.73 -8.40
CA GLN A 11 1.59 -6.49 -9.18
C GLN A 11 2.47 -5.38 -8.61
N MET A 12 2.49 -5.21 -7.29
CA MET A 12 3.34 -4.25 -6.59
C MET A 12 4.84 -4.52 -6.83
N SER A 13 5.25 -5.79 -6.72
CA SER A 13 6.63 -6.21 -6.97
C SER A 13 7.06 -5.93 -8.41
N ASP A 14 6.22 -6.31 -9.39
CA ASP A 14 6.53 -6.12 -10.81
C ASP A 14 6.66 -4.63 -11.17
N MET A 15 5.76 -3.80 -10.65
CA MET A 15 5.83 -2.36 -10.85
C MET A 15 7.09 -1.75 -10.22
N THR A 16 7.40 -2.13 -8.98
CA THR A 16 8.60 -1.68 -8.27
C THR A 16 9.88 -2.03 -9.04
N ARG A 17 9.95 -3.23 -9.65
CA ARG A 17 11.08 -3.65 -10.47
C ARG A 17 11.22 -2.81 -11.75
N ARG A 18 10.09 -2.42 -12.35
CA ARG A 18 10.07 -1.66 -13.61
C ARG A 18 10.43 -0.19 -13.41
N LEU A 19 9.93 0.43 -12.33
CA LEU A 19 9.97 1.88 -12.14
C LEU A 19 10.85 2.33 -10.96
N GLY A 20 11.40 1.38 -10.19
CA GLY A 20 12.23 1.66 -9.02
C GLY A 20 11.44 1.92 -7.74
N GLY A 21 10.13 2.11 -7.83
CA GLY A 21 9.22 2.28 -6.71
C GLY A 21 7.77 2.12 -7.17
N ALA A 22 6.87 1.77 -6.24
CA ALA A 22 5.44 1.71 -6.50
C ALA A 22 4.66 1.82 -5.20
N CYS A 23 3.42 2.32 -5.25
CA CYS A 23 2.52 2.28 -4.10
C CYS A 23 1.05 2.23 -4.49
N ALA A 24 0.23 1.77 -3.56
CA ALA A 24 -1.21 1.86 -3.70
C ALA A 24 -1.66 3.32 -3.64
N VAL A 25 -2.79 3.62 -4.29
CA VAL A 25 -3.46 4.91 -4.21
C VAL A 25 -4.94 4.76 -3.94
N MET A 26 -5.47 5.57 -3.02
CA MET A 26 -6.89 5.71 -2.73
C MET A 26 -7.28 7.19 -2.83
N GLY A 27 -7.93 7.56 -3.93
CA GLY A 27 -8.15 8.96 -4.29
C GLY A 27 -6.81 9.67 -4.53
N ALA A 28 -6.51 10.71 -3.75
CA ALA A 28 -5.22 11.39 -3.78
C ALA A 28 -4.22 10.84 -2.73
N LYS A 29 -4.65 9.91 -1.87
CA LYS A 29 -3.81 9.38 -0.79
C LYS A 29 -2.96 8.23 -1.32
N ARG A 30 -1.64 8.44 -1.33
CA ARG A 30 -0.64 7.39 -1.54
C ARG A 30 -0.46 6.60 -0.24
N MET A 31 -0.45 5.27 -0.32
CA MET A 31 -0.52 4.42 0.86
C MET A 31 0.06 3.02 0.62
N PRO A 32 0.25 2.21 1.68
CA PRO A 32 0.57 0.80 1.53
C PRO A 32 -0.53 0.00 0.77
N PRO A 33 -0.18 -1.16 0.19
CA PRO A 33 1.17 -1.68 0.04
C PRO A 33 2.04 -0.76 -0.83
N ALA A 34 3.34 -0.74 -0.55
CA ALA A 34 4.32 0.02 -1.30
C ALA A 34 5.59 -0.81 -1.48
N GLY A 35 6.24 -0.65 -2.62
CA GLY A 35 7.53 -1.25 -2.91
C GLY A 35 8.58 -0.19 -3.17
N PHE A 36 9.76 -0.42 -2.62
CA PHE A 36 10.93 0.44 -2.77
C PHE A 36 12.07 -0.39 -3.35
N SER A 37 12.66 0.04 -4.47
CA SER A 37 13.91 -0.58 -4.91
C SER A 37 15.04 -0.30 -3.94
N ARG A 38 16.13 -1.07 -4.08
CA ARG A 38 17.35 -0.93 -3.28
C ARG A 38 17.91 0.50 -3.24
N ALA A 39 17.69 1.30 -4.29
CA ALA A 39 18.15 2.69 -4.34
C ALA A 39 17.58 3.55 -3.18
N HIS A 40 16.40 3.20 -2.67
CA HIS A 40 15.74 3.93 -1.60
C HIS A 40 16.16 3.46 -0.20
N PHE A 41 16.99 2.42 -0.06
CA PHE A 41 17.33 1.87 1.26
C PHE A 41 18.01 2.87 2.17
N TYR A 42 18.95 3.66 1.65
CA TYR A 42 19.60 4.71 2.44
C TYR A 42 18.62 5.79 2.88
N ALA A 43 17.70 6.20 2.01
CA ALA A 43 16.66 7.15 2.35
C ALA A 43 15.73 6.60 3.44
N LEU A 44 15.28 5.34 3.30
CA LEU A 44 14.46 4.64 4.29
C LEU A 44 15.15 4.55 5.66
N LEU A 45 16.43 4.21 5.69
CA LEU A 45 17.22 4.10 6.93
C LEU A 45 17.46 5.44 7.63
N ALA A 46 17.40 6.54 6.89
CA ALA A 46 17.59 7.89 7.44
C ALA A 46 16.31 8.45 8.09
N LEU A 47 15.17 7.79 7.93
CA LEU A 47 13.88 8.23 8.48
C LEU A 47 13.69 7.74 9.91
N SER A 48 12.88 8.49 10.66
CA SER A 48 12.41 8.07 11.99
C SER A 48 10.92 7.78 11.94
N GLY A 49 10.55 6.52 12.21
CA GLY A 49 9.18 6.05 12.21
C GLY A 49 8.52 5.98 10.82
N ASP A 50 7.27 5.51 10.81
CA ASP A 50 6.54 5.20 9.58
C ASP A 50 6.04 6.43 8.83
N GLN A 51 5.94 7.59 9.50
CA GLN A 51 5.56 8.85 8.84
C GLN A 51 6.60 9.29 7.80
N GLY A 52 7.87 8.91 7.99
CA GLY A 52 8.92 9.16 7.02
C GLY A 52 8.72 8.40 5.72
N ALA A 53 8.30 7.13 5.80
CA ALA A 53 8.10 6.30 4.61
C ALA A 53 6.98 6.87 3.72
N GLY A 54 5.93 7.42 4.33
CA GLY A 54 4.85 8.12 3.61
C GLY A 54 5.31 9.36 2.84
N ALA A 55 6.37 10.05 3.29
CA ALA A 55 6.96 11.17 2.54
C ALA A 55 7.64 10.69 1.25
N LEU A 56 8.41 9.60 1.32
CA LEU A 56 9.07 9.00 0.15
C LEU A 56 8.06 8.53 -0.91
N LEU A 57 6.87 8.08 -0.50
CA LEU A 57 5.83 7.71 -1.48
C LEU A 57 5.42 8.86 -2.40
N ARG A 58 5.54 10.12 -1.95
CA ARG A 58 5.16 11.29 -2.75
C ARG A 58 6.16 11.59 -3.87
N GLU A 59 7.36 11.02 -3.81
CA GLU A 59 8.41 11.20 -4.81
C GLU A 59 8.17 10.32 -6.05
N PHE A 60 7.33 9.29 -5.96
CA PHE A 60 7.03 8.41 -7.08
C PHE A 60 6.24 9.14 -8.18
N GLY A 61 6.49 8.82 -9.45
CA GLY A 61 5.66 9.30 -10.56
C GLY A 61 4.25 8.70 -10.52
N ASP A 62 3.30 9.33 -11.19
CA ASP A 62 1.92 8.84 -11.26
C ASP A 62 1.83 7.47 -11.94
N GLU A 63 2.77 7.14 -12.83
CA GLU A 63 2.94 5.83 -13.45
C GLU A 63 3.25 4.69 -12.47
N SER A 64 3.67 5.03 -11.25
CA SER A 64 4.02 4.09 -10.18
C SER A 64 2.86 3.85 -9.21
N LEU A 65 1.69 4.45 -9.46
CA LEU A 65 0.51 4.34 -8.63
C LEU A 65 -0.39 3.20 -9.08
N ILE A 66 -0.79 2.35 -8.13
CA ILE A 66 -1.68 1.22 -8.40
C ILE A 66 -2.98 1.43 -7.65
N ALA A 67 -4.09 1.55 -8.38
CA ALA A 67 -5.42 1.56 -7.80
C ALA A 67 -5.87 0.11 -7.54
N PHE A 68 -6.12 -0.22 -6.28
CA PHE A 68 -6.75 -1.48 -5.89
C PHE A 68 -8.20 -1.23 -5.47
N ASP A 69 -8.99 -2.30 -5.35
CA ASP A 69 -10.26 -2.24 -4.63
C ASP A 69 -10.02 -1.61 -3.23
N PRO A 70 -10.68 -0.48 -2.90
CA PRO A 70 -10.54 0.18 -1.61
C PRO A 70 -10.84 -0.73 -0.41
N GLN A 71 -11.72 -1.71 -0.56
CA GLN A 71 -12.04 -2.66 0.52
C GLN A 71 -10.84 -3.54 0.89
N ARG A 72 -9.90 -3.75 -0.03
CA ARG A 72 -8.67 -4.51 0.23
C ARG A 72 -7.59 -3.70 0.97
N LEU A 73 -7.71 -2.37 0.95
CA LEU A 73 -6.76 -1.43 1.54
C LEU A 73 -7.18 -0.92 2.93
N ILE A 74 -8.17 -1.57 3.55
CA ILE A 74 -8.65 -1.21 4.89
C ILE A 74 -7.51 -1.35 5.91
N ASP A 75 -7.24 -0.26 6.63
CA ASP A 75 -6.42 -0.29 7.83
C ASP A 75 -7.28 -0.52 9.07
N ILE A 76 -6.66 -1.04 10.13
CA ILE A 76 -7.36 -1.37 11.37
C ILE A 76 -6.70 -0.59 12.50
N ASP A 77 -7.26 0.59 12.75
CA ASP A 77 -6.78 1.53 13.76
C ASP A 77 -7.73 1.58 14.98
N VAL A 78 -9.03 1.40 14.73
CA VAL A 78 -10.09 1.46 15.74
C VAL A 78 -11.04 0.28 15.66
N GLU A 79 -11.83 0.06 16.71
CA GLU A 79 -12.80 -1.05 16.76
C GLU A 79 -13.81 -0.99 15.60
N ALA A 80 -14.16 0.22 15.12
CA ALA A 80 -15.03 0.41 13.97
C ALA A 80 -14.52 -0.30 12.70
N ASP A 81 -13.20 -0.36 12.51
CA ASP A 81 -12.58 -0.96 11.33
C ASP A 81 -12.75 -2.49 11.31
N LEU A 82 -12.85 -3.12 12.49
CA LEU A 82 -13.12 -4.55 12.60
C LEU A 82 -14.53 -4.90 12.12
N PHE A 83 -15.52 -4.03 12.32
CA PHE A 83 -16.86 -4.25 11.79
C PHE A 83 -16.89 -4.14 10.26
N ALA A 84 -16.17 -3.16 9.69
CA ALA A 84 -16.01 -3.04 8.25
C ALA A 84 -15.33 -4.29 7.65
N LEU A 85 -14.30 -4.81 8.32
CA LEU A 85 -13.62 -6.05 7.93
C LEU A 85 -14.55 -7.27 7.95
N ARG A 86 -15.41 -7.40 8.98
CA ARG A 86 -16.37 -8.52 9.09
C ARG A 86 -17.42 -8.48 7.97
N ALA A 87 -17.95 -7.30 7.66
CA ALA A 87 -18.92 -7.14 6.58
C ALA A 87 -18.34 -7.59 5.23
N TYR A 88 -17.07 -7.28 4.97
CA TYR A 88 -16.36 -7.74 3.78
C TYR A 88 -16.31 -9.26 3.68
N LYS A 89 -15.86 -9.96 4.75
CA LYS A 89 -15.76 -11.42 4.76
C LYS A 89 -17.10 -12.11 4.49
N SER A 90 -18.17 -11.63 5.13
CA SER A 90 -19.52 -12.14 4.92
C SER A 90 -20.02 -11.99 3.48
N GLN A 91 -19.61 -10.93 2.76
CA GLN A 91 -19.99 -10.69 1.37
C GLN A 91 -19.14 -11.47 0.37
N SER A 92 -17.86 -11.71 0.70
CA SER A 92 -16.89 -12.38 -0.17
C SER A 92 -16.82 -13.89 0.01
N GLY A 93 -17.58 -14.45 0.97
CA GLY A 93 -17.64 -15.90 1.22
C GLY A 93 -16.37 -16.46 1.89
N LEU A 94 -15.58 -15.58 2.53
CA LEU A 94 -14.33 -15.88 3.24
C LEU A 94 -14.53 -16.03 4.76
#